data_AF-A0A7W9FPW2-F1
#
_entry.id   AF-A0A7W9FPW2-F1
#
_cell.length_a   1.000
_cell.length_b   1.000
_cell.length_c   1.000
_cell.angle_alpha   90.00
_cell.angle_beta   90.00
_cell.angle_gamma   90.00
#
_symmetry.space_group_name_H-M   'P 1'
#
loop_
_entity.id
_entity.type
_entity.pdbx_description
1 polymer ?
#
loop_
_entity_poly.entity_id
_entity_poly.type
_entity_poly.pdbx_seq_one_letter_code
_entity_poly.pdbx_strand_id
1 'polypeptide(L)' 'MLRLPPDLVSALDRFIAEERPGASRPEALRGAFRAWLTERGYLRREPAEGIPPDRLTSENDG' A
#
# COMPACT_ATOMS: atom_id res chain seq x y z
N MET A 1 7.11 18.57 -2.71
CA MET A 1 7.93 17.39 -3.08
C MET A 1 8.81 17.06 -1.89
N LEU A 2 8.64 15.89 -1.26
CA LEU A 2 9.46 15.47 -0.11
C LEU A 2 10.87 15.11 -0.59
N ARG A 3 11.89 15.56 0.14
CA ARG A 3 13.30 15.22 -0.11
C ARG A 3 13.73 14.19 0.93
N LEU A 4 14.31 13.08 0.47
CA LEU A 4 14.90 12.09 1.35
C LEU A 4 16.43 12.33 1.41
N PRO A 5 17.04 12.21 2.60
CA PRO A 5 18.48 12.05 2.74
C PRO A 5 19.02 10.89 1.88
N PRO A 6 20.31 10.96 1.47
CA PRO A 6 20.89 9.96 0.58
C PRO A 6 20.91 8.55 1.18
N ASP A 7 21.09 8.40 2.51
CA ASP A 7 21.07 7.09 3.16
C ASP A 7 19.69 6.43 3.05
N LEU A 8 18.61 7.21 3.23
CA LEU A 8 17.24 6.72 3.08
C LEU A 8 16.93 6.35 1.63
N VAL A 9 17.51 7.05 0.65
CA VAL A 9 17.38 6.68 -0.77
C VAL A 9 18.05 5.32 -1.02
N SER A 10 19.26 5.11 -0.50
CA SER A 10 19.96 3.83 -0.63
C SER A 10 19.22 2.69 0.07
N ALA A 11 18.66 2.92 1.25
CA ALA A 11 17.84 1.94 1.95
C ALA A 11 16.56 1.60 1.18
N LEU A 12 15.91 2.61 0.58
CA LEU A 12 14.73 2.43 -0.26
C LEU A 12 15.06 1.61 -1.52
N ASP A 13 16.19 1.85 -2.18
CA ASP A 13 16.62 1.06 -3.34
C ASP A 13 16.83 -0.41 -2.97
N ARG A 14 17.44 -0.68 -1.81
CA ARG A 14 17.62 -2.04 -1.31
C ARG A 14 16.26 -2.72 -1.03
N PHE A 15 15.36 -2.02 -0.36
CA PHE A 15 13.99 -2.52 -0.12
C PHE A 15 13.27 -2.85 -1.43
N ILE A 16 13.41 -2.00 -2.46
CA ILE A 16 12.81 -2.25 -3.79
C ILE A 16 13.39 -3.52 -4.41
N ALA A 17 14.71 -3.69 -4.35
CA ALA A 17 15.36 -4.87 -4.92
C ALA A 17 14.93 -6.18 -4.23
N GLU A 18 14.74 -6.16 -2.91
CA GLU A 18 14.41 -7.34 -2.11
C GLU A 18 12.90 -7.66 -2.15
N GLU A 19 12.03 -6.68 -1.95
CA GLU A 19 10.61 -6.90 -1.67
C GLU A 19 9.67 -6.54 -2.84
N ARG A 20 10.10 -5.63 -3.73
CA ARG A 20 9.25 -5.10 -4.81
C ARG A 20 10.04 -4.87 -6.10
N PRO A 21 10.68 -5.91 -6.67
CA PRO A 21 11.51 -5.75 -7.86
C PRO A 21 10.69 -5.14 -9.01
N GLY A 22 11.25 -4.11 -9.65
CA GLY A 22 10.59 -3.39 -10.75
C GLY A 22 9.66 -2.24 -10.32
N ALA A 23 9.41 -2.04 -9.03
CA ALA A 23 8.67 -0.88 -8.56
C ALA A 23 9.50 0.41 -8.65
N SER A 24 8.86 1.51 -9.05
CA SER A 24 9.49 2.84 -8.98
C SER A 24 9.62 3.30 -7.53
N ARG A 25 10.70 4.02 -7.20
CA ARG A 25 10.91 4.62 -5.86
C ARG A 25 9.67 5.28 -5.23
N PRO A 26 8.94 6.19 -5.91
CA PRO A 26 7.76 6.81 -5.33
C PRO A 26 6.62 5.81 -5.06
N GLU A 27 6.44 4.79 -5.90
CA GLU A 27 5.42 3.76 -5.71
C GLU A 27 5.75 2.86 -4.53
N ALA A 28 7.00 2.40 -4.46
CA ALA A 28 7.48 1.58 -3.34
C ALA A 28 7.38 2.32 -2.01
N LEU A 29 7.78 3.60 -1.98
CA LEU A 29 7.69 4.43 -0.79
C LEU A 29 6.24 4.63 -0.33
N ARG A 30 5.31 4.95 -1.26
CA ARG A 30 3.89 5.09 -0.95
C ARG A 30 3.33 3.79 -0.38
N GLY A 31 3.65 2.66 -0.99
CA GLY A 31 3.20 1.35 -0.54
C GLY A 31 3.70 1.01 0.87
N ALA A 32 5.01 1.15 1.10
CA ALA A 32 5.62 0.89 2.41
C ALA A 32 5.09 1.82 3.50
N PHE A 33 5.00 3.11 3.21
CA PHE A 33 4.49 4.10 4.16
C PHE A 33 3.01 3.89 4.48
N ARG A 34 2.20 3.54 3.47
CA ARG A 34 0.78 3.22 3.66
C ARG A 34 0.58 1.99 4.53
N ALA A 35 1.36 0.93 4.32
CA ALA A 35 1.32 -0.26 5.17
C ALA A 35 1.64 0.09 6.62
N TRP A 36 2.76 0.78 6.83
CA TRP A 36 3.19 1.24 8.15
C TRP A 36 2.17 2.13 8.87
N LEU A 37 1.53 3.06 8.14
CA LEU A 37 0.48 3.92 8.69
C LEU A 37 -0.78 3.13 9.07
N THR A 38 -1.11 2.10 8.30
CA THR A 38 -2.26 1.22 8.57
C THR A 38 -2.02 0.38 9.82
N GLU A 39 -0.84 -0.22 9.95
CA GLU A 39 -0.45 -1.01 11.14
C GLU A 39 -0.49 -0.18 12.43
N ARG A 40 -0.23 1.12 12.33
CA ARG A 40 -0.26 2.05 13.48
C ARG A 40 -1.62 2.72 13.70
N GLY A 41 -2.62 2.38 12.89
CA GLY A 41 -3.97 2.94 13.00
C GLY A 41 -4.12 4.39 12.51
N TYR A 42 -3.09 4.96 11.89
CA TYR A 42 -3.19 6.30 11.27
C TYR A 42 -4.04 6.27 10.00
N LEU A 43 -4.09 5.13 9.32
CA LEU A 43 -5.02 4.87 8.23
C LEU A 43 -5.95 3.73 8.63
N ARG A 44 -7.24 3.86 8.31
CA ARG A 44 -8.13 2.71 8.34
C ARG A 44 -7.68 1.73 7.26
N ARG A 45 -7.59 0.46 7.61
CA ARG A 45 -7.50 -0.62 6.62
C ARG A 45 -8.76 -0.53 5.78
N GLU A 46 -8.63 -0.19 4.50
CA GLU A 46 -9.79 -0.29 3.60
C GLU A 46 -10.25 -1.75 3.64
N PRO A 47 -11.53 -2.02 3.97
CA PRO A 47 -12.07 -3.35 3.75
C PRO A 47 -11.85 -3.65 2.27
N ALA A 48 -11.28 -4.82 1.96
CA ALA A 48 -11.09 -5.25 0.58
C ALA A 48 -12.43 -5.09 -0.13
N GLU A 49 -12.50 -4.13 -1.06
CA GLU A 49 -13.73 -3.78 -1.74
C GLU A 49 -14.12 -4.97 -2.61
N GLY A 50 -15.24 -5.58 -2.25
CA GLY A 50 -15.71 -6.85 -2.76
C GLY A 50 -16.70 -7.39 -1.75
N ILE A 51 -17.99 -7.10 -1.97
CA ILE A 51 -19.05 -7.83 -1.30
C ILE A 51 -18.73 -9.32 -1.52
N PRO A 52 -18.55 -10.13 -0.45
CA PRO A 52 -18.33 -11.56 -0.63
C PRO A 52 -19.49 -12.11 -1.48
N PRO A 53 -19.24 -13.05 -2.40
CA PRO A 53 -20.30 -13.59 -3.27
C PRO A 53 -21.52 -14.11 -2.49
N ASP A 54 -21.30 -14.48 -1.22
CA ASP A 54 -22.30 -14.87 -0.23
C ASP A 54 -23.29 -13.74 0.19
N ARG A 55 -23.03 -12.49 -0.21
CA ARG A 55 -23.91 -11.32 -0.01
C ARG A 55 -24.44 -10.72 -1.32
N LEU A 56 -24.21 -11.36 -2.48
CA LEU A 56 -25.05 -11.10 -3.66
C LEU A 56 -26.42 -11.74 -3.43
N THR A 57 -27.29 -11.07 -2.68
CA THR A 57 -28.72 -11.36 -2.71
C THR A 57 -29.35 -10.55 -3.84
N SER A 58 -30.34 -11.13 -4.55
CA SER A 58 -31.10 -10.48 -5.63
C SER A 58 -31.82 -9.18 -5.23
N GLU A 59 -31.69 -8.73 -3.99
CA GLU A 59 -32.28 -7.48 -3.47
C GLU A 59 -31.44 -6.23 -3.76
N ASN A 60 -30.23 -6.35 -4.34
CA ASN A 60 -29.44 -5.20 -4.82
C ASN A 60 -29.40 -5.09 -6.35
N ASP A 61 -30.22 -5.86 -7.05
CA ASP A 61 -30.30 -5.88 -8.52
C ASP A 61 -31.48 -5.03 -9.01
N GLY A 62 -31.47 -3.72 -8.66
CA GLY A 62 -32.38 -2.72 -9.24
C GLY A 62 -33.83 -2.73 -8.76
#